data_AF-A0A6J0XDU3-F1
#
_entry.id   AF-A0A6J0XDU3-F1
#
_cell.length_a   1.000
_cell.length_b   1.000
_cell.length_c   1.000
_cell.angle_alpha   90.00
_cell.angle_beta   90.00
_cell.angle_gamma   90.00
#
_symmetry.space_group_name_H-M   'P 1'
#
loop_
_entity.id
_entity.type
_entity.pdbx_description
1 polymer ?
#
loop_
_entity_poly.entity_id
_entity_poly.type
_entity_poly.pdbx_seq_one_letter_code
_entity_poly.pdbx_strand_id
1 'polypeptide(L)'
;MLCVAKSWFRIGSLEILTHYGELDLLRMLLDFIIQEYFPLVDGVCNTDNFSLLSITIDYGPFGFMEAYNPNFVPNTSADERRYKIGNQANIGMFNLNKLLQALNPLLNPRQKQLATQILKEYPVLYYTRFSELFKARLGLLGKSEGDDDLIAFLLYLMEKTEADFTMTFRQLSEITQSQLQELVIPQEFWALKMISKHKLFPAWVSQYLSRLKSISF
;
A
#
# COMPACT_ATOMS: atom_id res chain seq x y z
N MET A 1 10.89 9.57 24.53
CA MET A 1 9.95 10.04 23.49
C MET A 1 8.54 9.80 24.00
N LEU A 2 7.70 10.83 24.07
CA LEU A 2 6.27 10.66 24.39
C LEU A 2 5.54 10.28 23.09
N CYS A 3 4.84 9.15 23.09
CA CYS A 3 4.07 8.71 21.94
C CYS A 3 2.58 8.98 22.18
N VAL A 4 1.90 9.60 21.20
CA VAL A 4 0.48 9.93 21.28
C VAL A 4 -0.25 9.27 20.11
N ALA A 5 -1.29 8.50 20.40
CA ALA A 5 -2.16 7.89 19.41
C ALA A 5 -3.60 7.83 19.96
N LYS A 6 -4.60 7.83 19.06
CA LYS A 6 -6.01 7.66 19.45
C LYS A 6 -6.26 6.30 20.13
N SER A 7 -5.51 5.29 19.72
CA SER A 7 -5.53 3.94 20.29
C SER A 7 -4.15 3.30 20.19
N TRP A 8 -3.89 2.36 21.09
CA TRP A 8 -2.68 1.50 21.08
C TRP A 8 -3.01 0.02 20.91
N PHE A 9 -4.29 -0.33 20.68
CA PHE A 9 -4.68 -1.72 20.44
C PHE A 9 -4.09 -2.24 19.12
N ARG A 10 -3.68 -3.50 19.14
CA ARG A 10 -3.07 -4.21 18.00
C ARG A 10 -3.82 -5.50 17.76
N ILE A 11 -3.61 -6.12 16.60
CA ILE A 11 -4.12 -7.48 16.33
C ILE A 11 -3.65 -8.45 17.43
N GLY A 12 -2.39 -8.33 17.86
CA GLY A 12 -1.84 -9.12 18.97
C GLY A 12 -2.58 -8.97 20.31
N SER A 13 -3.20 -7.80 20.57
CA SER A 13 -4.02 -7.60 21.78
C SER A 13 -5.24 -8.55 21.79
N LEU A 14 -5.80 -8.85 20.62
CA LEU A 14 -6.94 -9.75 20.45
C LEU A 14 -6.50 -11.22 20.38
N GLU A 15 -5.37 -11.48 19.73
CA GLU A 15 -4.78 -12.83 19.66
C GLU A 15 -4.46 -13.39 21.05
N ILE A 16 -3.94 -12.57 21.96
CA ILE A 16 -3.64 -12.99 23.34
C ILE A 16 -4.91 -13.45 24.05
N LEU A 17 -5.98 -12.64 24.04
CA LEU A 17 -7.24 -12.99 24.70
C LEU A 17 -7.87 -14.25 24.10
N THR A 18 -7.79 -14.38 22.78
CA THR A 18 -8.27 -15.57 22.07
C THR A 18 -7.48 -16.82 22.45
N HIS A 19 -6.15 -16.70 22.52
CA HIS A 19 -5.25 -17.81 22.85
C HIS A 19 -5.52 -18.36 24.26
N TYR A 20 -5.77 -17.48 25.23
CA TYR A 20 -6.08 -17.88 26.61
C TYR A 20 -7.56 -18.25 26.84
N GLY A 21 -8.42 -18.15 25.82
CA GLY A 21 -9.85 -18.46 25.95
C GLY A 21 -10.65 -17.43 26.74
N GLU A 22 -10.11 -16.23 26.93
CA GLU A 22 -10.73 -15.11 27.66
C GLU A 22 -11.80 -14.41 26.79
N LEU A 23 -12.83 -15.15 26.40
CA LEU A 23 -13.79 -14.71 25.37
C LEU A 23 -14.67 -13.55 25.81
N ASP A 24 -15.00 -13.46 27.10
CA ASP A 24 -15.79 -12.35 27.64
C ASP A 24 -14.99 -11.04 27.62
N LEU A 25 -13.70 -11.11 27.97
CA LEU A 25 -12.80 -9.96 27.90
C LEU A 25 -12.51 -9.56 26.45
N LEU A 26 -12.37 -10.54 25.54
CA LEU A 26 -12.24 -10.30 24.11
C LEU A 26 -13.46 -9.57 23.55
N ARG A 27 -14.67 -9.98 23.95
CA ARG A 27 -15.92 -9.31 23.57
C ARG A 27 -15.98 -7.89 24.13
N MET A 28 -15.69 -7.71 25.41
CA MET A 28 -15.68 -6.39 26.05
C MET A 28 -14.69 -5.44 25.39
N LEU A 29 -13.47 -5.91 25.10
CA LEU A 29 -12.47 -5.12 24.39
C LEU A 29 -12.96 -4.77 22.98
N LEU A 30 -13.54 -5.72 22.26
CA LEU A 30 -14.09 -5.46 20.94
C LEU A 30 -15.18 -4.39 20.98
N ASP A 31 -16.17 -4.55 21.85
CA ASP A 31 -17.29 -3.63 21.98
C ASP A 31 -16.79 -2.21 22.28
N PHE A 32 -15.81 -2.07 23.19
CA PHE A 32 -15.14 -0.80 23.45
C PHE A 32 -14.52 -0.21 22.18
N ILE A 33 -13.77 -1.02 21.42
CA ILE A 33 -13.10 -0.50 20.23
C ILE A 33 -14.10 -0.08 19.15
N ILE A 34 -15.21 -0.81 19.00
CA ILE A 34 -16.27 -0.45 18.05
C ILE A 34 -16.90 0.88 18.45
N GLN A 35 -17.33 1.01 19.70
CA GLN A 35 -18.01 2.20 20.19
C GLN A 35 -17.13 3.46 20.10
N GLU A 36 -15.87 3.36 20.51
CA GLU A 36 -14.98 4.52 20.58
C GLU A 36 -14.43 4.95 19.22
N TYR A 37 -14.18 4.01 18.32
CA TYR A 37 -13.43 4.29 17.08
C TYR A 37 -14.23 4.08 15.80
N PHE A 38 -15.44 3.52 15.90
CA PHE A 38 -16.37 3.30 14.80
C PHE A 38 -17.80 3.80 15.13
N PRO A 39 -17.97 5.05 15.61
CA PRO A 39 -19.26 5.54 16.11
C PRO A 39 -20.36 5.61 15.05
N LEU A 40 -20.00 5.61 13.76
CA LEU A 40 -20.96 5.57 12.64
C LEU A 40 -21.57 4.17 12.41
N VAL A 41 -21.10 3.15 13.12
CA VAL A 41 -21.70 1.81 13.11
C VAL A 41 -22.98 1.78 13.96
N ASP A 42 -23.20 2.79 14.82
CA ASP A 42 -24.33 2.83 15.75
C ASP A 42 -25.53 3.59 15.14
N GLY A 43 -26.33 2.89 14.33
CA GLY A 43 -27.50 3.47 13.66
C GLY A 43 -28.37 2.45 12.94
N VAL A 44 -29.11 1.63 13.70
CA VAL A 44 -30.16 0.69 13.23
C VAL A 44 -29.70 -0.27 12.11
N CYS A 45 -28.91 -1.29 12.45
CA CYS A 45 -28.90 -2.62 11.81
C CYS A 45 -27.88 -3.55 12.50
N ASN A 46 -28.06 -4.86 12.33
CA ASN A 46 -27.33 -5.96 12.99
C ASN A 46 -25.80 -5.78 13.19
N THR A 47 -25.34 -6.46 14.25
CA THR A 47 -24.02 -6.50 14.90
C THR A 47 -22.86 -7.05 14.07
N ASP A 48 -22.44 -6.34 13.02
CA ASP A 48 -21.17 -6.60 12.34
C ASP A 48 -20.45 -5.26 12.11
N ASN A 49 -19.30 -5.00 12.76
CA ASN A 49 -18.15 -4.22 12.25
C ASN A 49 -17.07 -4.07 13.34
N PHE A 50 -15.81 -4.38 13.01
CA PHE A 50 -14.70 -4.69 13.91
C PHE A 50 -13.57 -3.63 13.85
N SER A 51 -12.71 -3.54 14.89
CA SER A 51 -11.60 -2.55 15.06
C SER A 51 -10.53 -2.45 13.95
N LEU A 52 -10.19 -1.22 13.50
CA LEU A 52 -9.68 -0.95 12.13
C LEU A 52 -8.80 0.31 11.86
N LEU A 53 -8.20 1.03 12.83
CA LEU A 53 -7.72 2.41 12.56
C LEU A 53 -6.54 2.58 11.57
N SER A 54 -5.86 1.50 11.17
CA SER A 54 -4.90 1.47 10.04
C SER A 54 -3.84 2.59 10.05
N ILE A 55 -3.35 3.00 11.23
CA ILE A 55 -2.27 3.98 11.37
C ILE A 55 -0.90 3.28 11.44
N THR A 56 0.12 3.86 10.81
CA THR A 56 1.51 3.38 10.91
C THR A 56 2.03 3.62 12.34
N ILE A 57 2.45 2.55 13.01
CA ILE A 57 2.94 2.56 14.40
C ILE A 57 4.28 1.80 14.50
N ASP A 58 4.96 1.93 15.65
CA ASP A 58 6.22 1.26 15.97
C ASP A 58 7.36 1.53 14.97
N TYR A 59 7.79 2.80 14.91
CA TYR A 59 8.98 3.21 14.19
C TYR A 59 10.25 2.68 14.86
N GLY A 60 10.65 1.46 14.49
CA GLY A 60 11.95 0.88 14.82
C GLY A 60 12.91 1.01 13.63
N PRO A 61 13.32 -0.09 12.99
CA PRO A 61 14.15 -0.06 11.78
C PRO A 61 13.29 0.20 10.53
N PHE A 62 12.76 1.42 10.41
CA PHE A 62 12.09 1.88 9.18
C PHE A 62 13.09 2.58 8.26
N GLY A 63 12.78 2.63 6.97
CA GLY A 63 13.60 3.33 5.99
C GLY A 63 12.79 3.72 4.77
N PHE A 64 13.06 4.91 4.25
CA PHE A 64 12.57 5.30 2.94
C PHE A 64 13.50 4.72 1.87
N MET A 65 12.90 4.27 0.78
CA MET A 65 13.63 3.74 -0.37
C MET A 65 14.26 4.90 -1.15
N GLU A 66 15.57 4.87 -1.32
CA GLU A 66 16.31 5.74 -2.24
C GLU A 66 16.21 5.17 -3.65
N ALA A 67 17.14 4.30 -4.08
CA ALA A 67 17.00 3.54 -5.32
C ALA A 67 15.81 2.57 -5.26
N TYR A 68 14.98 2.53 -6.30
CA TYR A 68 13.86 1.62 -6.35
C TYR A 68 14.33 0.16 -6.31
N ASN A 69 13.95 -0.55 -5.25
CA ASN A 69 14.25 -1.95 -5.06
C ASN A 69 13.07 -2.66 -4.37
N PRO A 70 12.32 -3.52 -5.09
CA PRO A 70 11.20 -4.25 -4.49
C PRO A 70 11.64 -5.24 -3.39
N ASN A 71 12.93 -5.57 -3.33
CA ASN A 71 13.51 -6.39 -2.29
C ASN A 71 14.14 -5.60 -1.14
N PHE A 72 13.98 -4.27 -1.09
CA PHE A 72 14.46 -3.43 0.00
C PHE A 72 13.85 -3.86 1.34
N VAL A 73 14.72 -4.11 2.32
CA VAL A 73 14.36 -4.43 3.71
C VAL A 73 15.08 -3.42 4.61
N PRO A 74 14.37 -2.51 5.29
CA PRO A 74 15.01 -1.52 6.16
C PRO A 74 15.53 -2.15 7.46
N ASN A 75 14.94 -3.27 7.89
CA ASN A 75 15.38 -4.02 9.06
C ASN A 75 16.47 -5.04 8.70
N THR A 76 17.72 -4.73 9.00
CA THR A 76 18.88 -5.59 8.73
C THR A 76 18.91 -6.87 9.59
N SER A 77 18.13 -6.94 10.68
CA SER A 77 18.02 -8.13 11.54
C SER A 77 16.90 -9.09 11.13
N ALA A 78 16.17 -8.82 10.04
CA ALA A 78 15.09 -9.68 9.56
C ALA A 78 15.64 -10.80 8.66
N ASP A 79 15.95 -11.95 9.27
CA ASP A 79 16.59 -13.13 8.63
C ASP A 79 15.91 -13.62 7.34
N GLU A 80 14.60 -13.40 7.16
CA GLU A 80 13.85 -14.00 6.05
C GLU A 80 13.42 -13.02 4.95
N ARG A 81 13.86 -11.73 4.98
CA ARG A 81 13.36 -10.67 4.07
C ARG A 81 11.83 -10.57 3.99
N ARG A 82 11.14 -11.11 5.01
CA ARG A 82 9.67 -11.22 5.10
C ARG A 82 8.98 -9.88 4.93
N TYR A 83 9.60 -8.81 5.44
CA TYR A 83 9.07 -7.45 5.45
C TYR A 83 9.62 -6.56 4.33
N LYS A 84 10.19 -7.15 3.26
CA LYS A 84 10.62 -6.39 2.08
C LYS A 84 9.46 -5.61 1.47
N ILE A 85 9.76 -4.45 0.86
CA ILE A 85 8.75 -3.55 0.26
C ILE A 85 7.76 -4.31 -0.63
N GLY A 86 8.26 -5.11 -1.57
CA GLY A 86 7.42 -5.86 -2.51
C GLY A 86 6.56 -6.97 -1.89
N ASN A 87 6.77 -7.30 -0.62
CA ASN A 87 5.97 -8.31 0.10
C ASN A 87 4.97 -7.70 1.10
N GLN A 88 4.96 -6.38 1.28
CA GLN A 88 4.13 -5.74 2.31
C GLN A 88 2.63 -5.97 2.12
N ALA A 89 2.14 -6.05 0.87
CA ALA A 89 0.75 -6.40 0.58
C ALA A 89 0.38 -7.80 1.11
N ASN A 90 1.25 -8.78 0.88
CA ASN A 90 1.03 -10.15 1.36
C ASN A 90 1.09 -10.22 2.89
N ILE A 91 1.98 -9.45 3.52
CA ILE A 91 2.04 -9.33 4.99
C ILE A 91 0.77 -8.69 5.54
N GLY A 92 0.22 -7.67 4.86
CA GLY A 92 -1.08 -7.10 5.19
C GLY A 92 -2.19 -8.15 5.18
N MET A 93 -2.29 -8.93 4.09
CA MET A 93 -3.26 -10.03 3.99
C MET A 93 -3.05 -11.09 5.09
N PHE A 94 -1.80 -11.47 5.37
CA PHE A 94 -1.47 -12.41 6.44
C PHE A 94 -1.96 -11.89 7.81
N ASN A 95 -1.70 -10.63 8.12
CA ASN A 95 -2.13 -10.00 9.37
C ASN A 95 -3.67 -9.91 9.46
N LEU A 96 -4.37 -9.59 8.37
CA LEU A 96 -5.83 -9.59 8.34
C LEU A 96 -6.42 -10.99 8.57
N ASN A 97 -5.74 -12.05 8.09
CA ASN A 97 -6.12 -13.42 8.42
C ASN A 97 -5.89 -13.74 9.90
N LYS A 98 -4.81 -13.23 10.51
CA LYS A 98 -4.58 -13.34 11.95
C LYS A 98 -5.63 -12.62 12.78
N LEU A 99 -6.06 -11.44 12.33
CA LEU A 99 -7.20 -10.76 12.89
C LEU A 99 -8.43 -11.67 12.86
N LEU A 100 -8.85 -12.16 11.68
CA LEU A 100 -10.00 -13.07 11.58
C LEU A 100 -9.89 -14.31 12.49
N GLN A 101 -8.70 -14.91 12.59
CA GLN A 101 -8.46 -16.03 13.51
C GLN A 101 -8.76 -15.67 14.96
N ALA A 102 -8.36 -14.49 15.42
CA ALA A 102 -8.68 -14.00 16.76
C ALA A 102 -10.20 -13.76 16.95
N LEU A 103 -10.94 -13.44 15.89
CA LEU A 103 -12.37 -13.09 16.01
C LEU A 103 -13.26 -14.33 15.96
N ASN A 104 -12.78 -15.38 15.31
CA ASN A 104 -13.54 -16.59 15.06
C ASN A 104 -14.28 -17.18 16.26
N PRO A 105 -13.77 -17.16 17.51
CA PRO A 105 -14.53 -17.65 18.67
C PRO A 105 -15.81 -16.85 18.95
N LEU A 106 -15.86 -15.58 18.57
CA LEU A 106 -17.01 -14.69 18.81
C LEU A 106 -18.05 -14.71 17.68
N LEU A 107 -17.67 -15.20 16.49
CA LEU A 107 -18.51 -15.18 15.30
C LEU A 107 -19.38 -16.43 15.18
N ASN A 108 -20.63 -16.27 14.77
CA ASN A 108 -21.49 -17.38 14.37
C ASN A 108 -21.09 -17.94 12.98
N PRO A 109 -21.60 -19.12 12.55
CA PRO A 109 -21.21 -19.73 11.27
C PRO A 109 -21.43 -18.83 10.05
N ARG A 110 -22.53 -18.06 10.02
CA ARG A 110 -22.83 -17.12 8.93
C ARG A 110 -21.82 -15.97 8.91
N GLN A 111 -21.49 -15.40 10.07
CA GLN A 111 -20.52 -14.33 10.20
C GLN A 111 -19.10 -14.78 9.78
N LYS A 112 -18.70 -16.01 10.11
CA LYS A 112 -17.41 -16.58 9.66
C LYS A 112 -17.31 -16.65 8.13
N GLN A 113 -18.39 -17.08 7.49
CA GLN A 113 -18.46 -17.14 6.02
C GLN A 113 -18.37 -15.74 5.41
N LEU A 114 -19.13 -14.77 5.95
CA LEU A 114 -19.11 -13.39 5.50
C LEU A 114 -17.72 -12.76 5.67
N ALA A 115 -17.09 -12.91 6.83
CA ALA A 115 -15.76 -12.36 7.08
C ALA A 115 -14.70 -12.94 6.13
N THR A 116 -14.82 -14.23 5.80
CA THR A 116 -13.95 -14.88 4.79
C THR A 116 -14.18 -14.30 3.39
N GLN A 117 -15.42 -13.97 3.03
CA GLN A 117 -15.74 -13.32 1.75
C GLN A 117 -15.16 -11.90 1.69
N ILE A 118 -15.35 -11.11 2.75
CA ILE A 118 -14.79 -9.75 2.86
C ILE A 118 -13.26 -9.78 2.70
N LEU A 119 -12.56 -10.72 3.36
CA LEU A 119 -11.11 -10.82 3.22
C LEU A 119 -10.64 -11.13 1.79
N LYS A 120 -11.45 -11.81 0.97
CA LYS A 120 -11.09 -12.08 -0.44
C LYS A 120 -11.05 -10.81 -1.29
N GLU A 121 -11.67 -9.72 -0.84
CA GLU A 121 -11.65 -8.43 -1.55
C GLU A 121 -10.35 -7.64 -1.31
N TYR A 122 -9.58 -7.97 -0.27
CA TYR A 122 -8.37 -7.23 0.10
C TYR A 122 -7.38 -7.04 -1.05
N PRO A 123 -7.00 -8.08 -1.84
CA PRO A 123 -6.07 -7.90 -2.94
C PRO A 123 -6.58 -6.89 -3.97
N VAL A 124 -7.87 -6.96 -4.32
CA VAL A 124 -8.51 -6.05 -5.28
C VAL A 124 -8.48 -4.62 -4.77
N LEU A 125 -8.85 -4.39 -3.50
CA LEU A 125 -8.83 -3.07 -2.87
C LEU A 125 -7.41 -2.51 -2.79
N TYR A 126 -6.43 -3.33 -2.40
CA TYR A 126 -5.03 -2.93 -2.35
C TYR A 126 -4.52 -2.50 -3.72
N TYR A 127 -4.68 -3.33 -4.75
CA TYR A 127 -4.18 -3.03 -6.09
C TYR A 127 -4.90 -1.84 -6.73
N THR A 128 -6.20 -1.68 -6.47
CA THR A 128 -6.95 -0.50 -6.91
C THR A 128 -6.36 0.78 -6.32
N ARG A 129 -6.14 0.81 -4.99
CA ARG A 129 -5.54 1.99 -4.34
C ARG A 129 -4.09 2.21 -4.75
N PHE A 130 -3.32 1.14 -4.93
CA PHE A 130 -1.95 1.22 -5.44
C PHE A 130 -1.93 1.88 -6.82
N SER A 131 -2.75 1.41 -7.76
CA SER A 131 -2.85 1.97 -9.11
C SER A 131 -3.28 3.45 -9.06
N GLU A 132 -4.31 3.80 -8.29
CA GLU A 132 -4.76 5.18 -8.11
C GLU A 132 -3.65 6.13 -7.63
N LEU A 133 -2.84 5.70 -6.65
CA LEU A 133 -1.73 6.50 -6.14
C LEU A 133 -0.62 6.70 -7.17
N PHE A 134 -0.26 5.67 -7.92
CA PHE A 134 0.78 5.77 -8.95
C PHE A 134 0.31 6.58 -10.16
N LYS A 135 -0.95 6.45 -10.57
CA LYS A 135 -1.55 7.31 -11.58
C LYS A 135 -1.51 8.78 -11.19
N ALA A 136 -1.86 9.09 -9.95
CA ALA A 136 -1.78 10.46 -9.43
C ALA A 136 -0.33 10.99 -9.48
N ARG A 137 0.67 10.18 -9.12
CA ARG A 137 2.09 10.55 -9.23
C ARG A 137 2.56 10.80 -10.67
N LEU A 138 1.93 10.13 -11.65
CA LEU A 138 2.21 10.28 -13.07
C LEU A 138 1.37 11.36 -13.76
N GLY A 139 0.44 12.01 -13.06
CA GLY A 139 -0.49 12.97 -13.64
C GLY A 139 -1.53 12.35 -14.58
N LEU A 140 -1.79 11.04 -14.47
CA LEU A 140 -2.75 10.34 -15.33
C LEU A 140 -4.18 10.56 -14.82
N LEU A 141 -4.96 11.35 -15.57
CA LEU A 141 -6.38 11.55 -15.32
C LEU A 141 -7.21 10.45 -16.00
N GLY A 142 -8.41 10.20 -15.46
CA GLY A 142 -9.34 9.18 -15.96
C GLY A 142 -8.86 7.75 -15.70
N LYS A 143 -9.52 6.77 -16.34
CA LYS A 143 -9.12 5.35 -16.31
C LYS A 143 -8.83 4.88 -17.74
N SER A 144 -7.75 4.13 -17.92
CA SER A 144 -7.42 3.44 -19.17
C SER A 144 -6.87 2.06 -18.84
N GLU A 145 -7.18 1.04 -19.66
CA GLU A 145 -6.75 -0.35 -19.42
C GLU A 145 -5.22 -0.51 -19.37
N GLY A 146 -4.45 0.35 -20.04
CA GLY A 146 -2.98 0.31 -20.05
C GLY A 146 -2.28 1.05 -18.90
N ASP A 147 -3.02 1.63 -17.95
CA ASP A 147 -2.43 2.41 -16.84
C ASP A 147 -1.49 1.54 -15.98
N ASP A 148 -1.92 0.32 -15.66
CA ASP A 148 -1.17 -0.59 -14.78
C ASP A 148 0.13 -1.10 -15.43
N ASP A 149 0.07 -1.42 -16.74
CA ASP A 149 1.26 -1.82 -17.51
C ASP A 149 2.28 -0.68 -17.61
N LEU A 150 1.81 0.55 -17.80
CA LEU A 150 2.66 1.73 -17.87
C LEU A 150 3.38 2.01 -16.53
N ILE A 151 2.68 1.81 -15.40
CA ILE A 151 3.25 1.91 -14.06
C ILE A 151 4.27 0.79 -13.83
N ALA A 152 3.90 -0.46 -14.13
CA ALA A 152 4.79 -1.61 -13.97
C ALA A 152 6.06 -1.45 -14.82
N PHE A 153 5.92 -0.93 -16.05
CA PHE A 153 7.05 -0.68 -16.93
C PHE A 153 7.97 0.41 -16.36
N LEU A 154 7.44 1.51 -15.81
CA LEU A 154 8.28 2.52 -15.14
C LEU A 154 9.06 1.91 -13.97
N LEU A 155 8.37 1.18 -13.09
CA LEU A 155 8.98 0.54 -11.93
C LEU A 155 10.07 -0.46 -12.32
N TYR A 156 9.84 -1.23 -13.38
CA TYR A 156 10.84 -2.12 -13.96
C TYR A 156 12.08 -1.34 -14.42
N LEU A 157 11.91 -0.22 -15.13
CA LEU A 157 13.04 0.61 -15.57
C LEU A 157 13.83 1.12 -14.35
N MET A 158 13.14 1.62 -13.33
CA MET A 158 13.77 2.13 -12.11
C MET A 158 14.56 1.04 -11.37
N GLU A 159 14.01 -0.19 -11.31
CA GLU A 159 14.70 -1.35 -10.72
C GLU A 159 15.98 -1.67 -11.48
N LYS A 160 15.94 -1.68 -12.81
CA LYS A 160 17.11 -2.05 -13.64
C LYS A 160 18.20 -0.99 -13.67
N THR A 161 17.88 0.26 -13.41
CA THR A 161 18.86 1.35 -13.39
C THR A 161 19.20 1.81 -11.99
N GLU A 162 18.58 1.27 -10.95
CA GLU A 162 18.67 1.75 -9.57
C GLU A 162 18.34 3.25 -9.48
N ALA A 163 17.35 3.70 -10.26
CA ALA A 163 16.94 5.10 -10.23
C ALA A 163 16.23 5.42 -8.91
N ASP A 164 16.46 6.63 -8.39
CA ASP A 164 15.85 7.07 -7.14
C ASP A 164 14.33 7.18 -7.25
N PHE A 165 13.64 6.54 -6.31
CA PHE A 165 12.20 6.42 -6.33
C PHE A 165 11.49 7.76 -6.24
N THR A 166 11.88 8.59 -5.28
CA THR A 166 11.21 9.85 -5.01
C THR A 166 11.51 10.85 -6.11
N MET A 167 12.77 10.93 -6.52
CA MET A 167 13.24 11.92 -7.48
C MET A 167 12.85 11.61 -8.91
N THR A 168 12.66 10.34 -9.29
CA THR A 168 12.07 10.02 -10.60
C THR A 168 10.68 10.64 -10.75
N PHE A 169 9.76 10.45 -9.79
CA PHE A 169 8.43 11.05 -9.87
C PHE A 169 8.48 12.58 -9.78
N ARG A 170 9.33 13.13 -8.90
CA ARG A 170 9.46 14.58 -8.76
C ARG A 170 9.95 15.23 -10.07
N GLN A 171 10.99 14.67 -10.67
CA GLN A 171 11.56 15.20 -11.92
C GLN A 171 10.61 14.98 -13.11
N LEU A 172 9.83 13.87 -13.15
CA LEU A 172 8.77 13.70 -14.16
C LEU A 172 7.71 14.81 -14.10
N SER A 173 7.43 15.35 -12.91
CA SER A 173 6.47 16.46 -12.75
C SER A 173 7.02 17.83 -13.15
N GLU A 174 8.35 17.95 -13.30
CA GLU A 174 9.04 19.21 -13.61
C GLU A 174 9.55 19.28 -15.05
N ILE A 175 9.88 18.12 -15.67
CA ILE A 175 10.34 18.06 -17.05
C ILE A 175 9.23 18.45 -18.03
N THR A 176 9.56 19.23 -19.06
CA THR A 176 8.56 19.60 -20.06
C THR A 176 8.27 18.42 -21.00
N GLN A 177 7.07 18.41 -21.60
CA GLN A 177 6.71 17.40 -22.58
C GLN A 177 7.67 17.39 -23.79
N SER A 178 8.15 18.54 -24.24
CA SER A 178 9.10 18.62 -25.37
C SER A 178 10.46 18.02 -25.02
N GLN A 179 11.00 18.35 -23.85
CA GLN A 179 12.25 17.78 -23.34
C GLN A 179 12.17 16.26 -23.24
N LEU A 180 11.06 15.75 -22.70
CA LEU A 180 10.85 14.31 -22.57
C LEU A 180 10.70 13.64 -23.94
N GLN A 181 9.94 14.24 -24.87
CA GLN A 181 9.75 13.71 -26.23
C GLN A 181 11.04 13.65 -27.03
N GLU A 182 11.90 14.67 -26.91
CA GLU A 182 13.21 14.73 -27.56
C GLU A 182 14.29 13.94 -26.81
N LEU A 183 13.94 13.35 -25.65
CA LEU A 183 14.84 12.64 -24.74
C LEU A 183 16.02 13.51 -24.26
N VAL A 184 15.82 14.83 -24.24
CA VAL A 184 16.79 15.81 -23.73
C VAL A 184 16.54 16.00 -22.25
N ILE A 185 17.20 15.17 -21.43
CA ILE A 185 17.08 15.22 -19.97
C ILE A 185 18.10 16.21 -19.38
N PRO A 186 17.66 17.31 -18.73
CA PRO A 186 18.54 18.26 -18.04
C PRO A 186 19.49 17.61 -17.03
N GLN A 187 20.66 18.23 -16.80
CA GLN A 187 21.72 17.67 -15.93
C GLN A 187 21.25 17.50 -14.48
N GLU A 188 20.46 18.45 -14.00
CA GLU A 188 19.85 18.49 -12.69
C GLU A 188 18.84 17.36 -12.46
N PHE A 189 18.27 16.77 -13.52
CA PHE A 189 17.34 15.65 -13.43
C PHE A 189 18.07 14.31 -13.37
N TRP A 190 18.89 14.15 -12.34
CA TRP A 190 19.80 13.01 -12.19
C TRP A 190 19.09 11.65 -12.09
N ALA A 191 17.87 11.58 -11.55
CA ALA A 191 17.11 10.34 -11.44
C ALA A 191 16.52 9.96 -12.81
N LEU A 192 16.02 10.95 -13.57
CA LEU A 192 15.62 10.76 -14.97
C LEU A 192 16.80 10.42 -15.87
N LYS A 193 17.98 10.98 -15.59
CA LYS A 193 19.21 10.57 -16.29
C LYS A 193 19.63 9.15 -15.96
N MET A 194 19.38 8.69 -14.74
CA MET A 194 19.69 7.31 -14.37
C MET A 194 18.77 6.34 -15.11
N ILE A 195 17.45 6.57 -15.05
CA ILE A 195 16.48 5.70 -15.72
C ILE A 195 16.60 5.74 -17.25
N SER A 196 17.01 6.87 -17.84
CA SER A 196 17.20 7.01 -19.28
C SER A 196 18.36 6.20 -19.85
N LYS A 197 19.27 5.68 -19.01
CA LYS A 197 20.30 4.73 -19.42
C LYS A 197 19.72 3.40 -19.87
N HIS A 198 18.50 3.06 -19.47
CA HIS A 198 17.87 1.83 -19.91
C HIS A 198 17.41 1.92 -21.36
N LYS A 199 17.77 0.93 -22.18
CA LYS A 199 17.45 0.87 -23.63
C LYS A 199 15.95 1.00 -23.96
N LEU A 200 15.08 0.66 -23.02
CA LEU A 200 13.62 0.71 -23.18
C LEU A 200 12.99 2.03 -22.69
N PHE A 201 13.77 2.96 -22.13
CA PHE A 201 13.25 4.25 -21.67
C PHE A 201 12.53 5.05 -22.78
N PRO A 202 13.04 5.11 -24.03
CA PRO A 202 12.33 5.78 -25.12
C PRO A 202 10.93 5.18 -25.40
N ALA A 203 10.80 3.85 -25.30
CA ALA A 203 9.52 3.17 -25.50
C ALA A 203 8.53 3.52 -24.39
N TRP A 204 8.99 3.57 -23.13
CA TRP A 204 8.16 4.00 -22.01
C TRP A 204 7.70 5.45 -22.16
N VAL A 205 8.61 6.37 -22.53
CA VAL A 205 8.28 7.77 -22.80
C VAL A 205 7.20 7.90 -23.88
N SER A 206 7.32 7.14 -24.97
CA SER A 206 6.33 7.15 -26.04
C SER A 206 4.93 6.74 -25.55
N GLN A 207 4.83 5.66 -24.77
CA GLN A 207 3.57 5.20 -24.17
C GLN A 207 3.02 6.21 -23.18
N TYR A 208 3.86 6.79 -22.31
CA TYR A 208 3.48 7.79 -21.33
C TYR A 208 2.90 9.04 -21.98
N LEU A 209 3.59 9.59 -22.99
CA LEU A 209 3.13 10.78 -23.70
C LEU A 209 1.87 10.51 -24.52
N SER A 210 1.72 9.32 -25.11
CA SER A 210 0.48 8.91 -25.76
C SER A 210 -0.69 8.87 -24.78
N ARG A 211 -0.45 8.33 -23.58
CA ARG A 211 -1.45 8.24 -22.51
C ARG A 211 -1.82 9.59 -21.92
N LEU A 212 -0.89 10.55 -21.85
CA LEU A 212 -1.20 11.92 -21.45
C LEU A 212 -2.08 12.64 -22.48
N LYS A 213 -1.86 12.41 -23.78
CA LYS A 213 -2.67 13.00 -24.86
C LYS A 213 -4.07 12.42 -24.95
N SER A 214 -4.29 11.17 -24.55
CA SER A 214 -5.63 10.55 -24.55
C SER A 214 -6.59 11.16 -23.52
N ILE A 215 -6.15 12.19 -22.78
CA ILE A 215 -6.91 12.93 -21.76
C ILE A 215 -7.51 14.23 -22.35
N SER A 216 -7.23 14.58 -23.61
CA SER A 216 -7.78 15.78 -24.23
C SER A 216 -9.31 15.74 -24.29
N PHE A 217 -9.94 16.70 -23.58
CA PHE A 217 -11.36 17.05 -23.70
C PHE A 217 -11.70 17.54 -25.11
#